data_AF-A0A4Q5QS40-F1
#
_entry.id   AF-A0A4Q5QS40-F1
#
_cell.length_a   1.000
_cell.length_b   1.000
_cell.length_c   1.000
_cell.angle_alpha   90.00
_cell.angle_beta   90.00
_cell.angle_gamma   90.00
#
_symmetry.space_group_name_H-M   'P 1'
#
loop_
_entity.id
_entity.type
_entity.pdbx_description
1 polymer ?
#
loop_
_entity_poly.entity_id
_entity_poly.type
_entity_poly.pdbx_seq_one_letter_code
_entity_poly.pdbx_strand_id
1 'polypeptide(L)' 'MRALYAAATGMAAQELNVQVISNNIANLRTTGYKRQQPHFQVLVEQILEMRLLALVACGAQVRDVVRDDLDVEFLGR' A
#
# COMPACT_ATOMS: atom_id res chain seq x y z
N MET A 1 15.41 -0.11 9.18
CA MET A 1 14.45 0.40 10.20
C MET A 1 12.99 0.44 9.71
N ARG A 2 12.65 0.97 8.53
CA ARG A 2 11.25 1.07 8.03
C ARG A 2 10.50 -0.27 7.92
N ALA A 3 11.17 -1.36 7.52
CA ALA A 3 10.58 -2.69 7.41
C ALA A 3 10.15 -3.28 8.78
N LEU A 4 10.92 -3.04 9.85
CA LEU A 4 10.56 -3.47 11.20
C LEU A 4 9.36 -2.71 11.74
N TYR A 5 9.26 -1.41 11.45
CA TYR A 5 8.09 -0.61 11.78
C TYR A 5 6.84 -1.11 11.04
N ALA A 6 6.94 -1.41 9.74
CA ALA A 6 5.83 -1.99 8.98
C ALA A 6 5.40 -3.38 9.49
N ALA A 7 6.37 -4.21 9.89
CA ALA A 7 6.09 -5.51 10.51
C ALA A 7 5.42 -5.34 11.89
N ALA A 8 5.90 -4.41 12.71
CA ALA A 8 5.33 -4.12 14.02
C ALA A 8 3.90 -3.57 13.92
N THR A 9 3.62 -2.65 12.98
CA THR A 9 2.25 -2.16 12.75
C THR A 9 1.33 -3.24 12.18
N GLY A 10 1.85 -4.12 11.32
CA GLY A 10 1.13 -5.30 10.84
C GLY A 10 0.78 -6.29 11.95
N MET A 11 1.70 -6.57 12.86
CA MET A 11 1.45 -7.42 14.03
C MET A 11 0.44 -6.78 14.99
N ALA A 12 0.57 -5.49 15.26
CA ALA A 12 -0.40 -4.76 16.09
C ALA A 12 -1.81 -4.76 15.47
N ALA A 13 -1.91 -4.63 14.15
CA ALA A 13 -3.18 -4.76 13.44
C ALA A 13 -3.79 -6.16 13.56
N GLN A 14 -2.96 -7.20 13.47
CA GLN A 14 -3.41 -8.59 13.67
C GLN A 14 -3.88 -8.82 15.11
N GLU A 15 -3.17 -8.31 16.10
CA GLU A 15 -3.55 -8.40 17.51
C GLU A 15 -4.91 -7.73 17.76
N LEU A 16 -5.09 -6.50 17.24
CA LEU A 16 -6.33 -5.75 17.35
C LEU A 16 -7.51 -6.50 16.70
N ASN A 17 -7.28 -7.12 15.53
CA ASN A 17 -8.30 -7.93 14.87
C ASN A 17 -8.75 -9.11 15.73
N VAL A 18 -7.80 -9.83 16.34
CA VAL A 18 -8.11 -10.95 17.24
C VAL A 18 -8.88 -10.46 18.48
N GLN A 19 -8.49 -9.33 19.06
CA GLN A 19 -9.20 -8.75 20.21
C GLN A 19 -10.65 -8.38 19.88
N VAL A 20 -10.90 -7.76 18.72
CA VAL A 20 -12.26 -7.39 18.29
C VAL A 20 -13.10 -8.63 17.98
N ILE A 21 -12.52 -9.64 17.33
CA ILE A 21 -13.20 -10.92 17.10
C ILE A 21 -13.55 -11.60 18.43
N SER A 22 -12.61 -11.62 19.37
CA SER A 22 -12.82 -12.19 20.71
C SER A 22 -13.97 -11.47 21.45
N ASN A 23 -13.98 -10.14 21.41
CA ASN A 23 -15.05 -9.34 22.02
C ASN A 23 -16.41 -9.61 21.39
N ASN A 24 -16.46 -9.73 20.05
CA ASN A 24 -17.68 -10.05 19.32
C ASN A 24 -18.20 -11.45 19.64
N ILE A 25 -17.32 -12.44 19.80
CA ILE A 25 -17.69 -13.82 20.12
C ILE A 25 -18.18 -13.91 21.57
N ALA A 26 -17.48 -13.27 22.50
CA ALA A 26 -17.87 -13.23 23.90
C ALA A 26 -19.27 -12.62 24.10
N ASN A 27 -19.61 -11.61 23.30
CA ASN A 27 -20.89 -10.92 23.36
C ASN A 27 -21.92 -11.41 22.32
N LEU A 28 -21.68 -12.53 21.65
CA LEU A 28 -22.58 -13.01 20.60
C LEU A 28 -23.99 -13.37 21.12
N ARG A 29 -24.10 -13.69 22.41
CA ARG A 29 -25.36 -14.10 23.07
C ARG A 29 -26.02 -12.99 23.89
N THR A 30 -25.45 -11.78 23.92
CA THR A 30 -26.05 -10.66 24.65
C THR A 30 -27.08 -9.94 23.75
N THR A 31 -28.31 -9.85 24.23
CA THR A 31 -29.40 -9.18 23.50
C THR A 31 -29.10 -7.68 23.37
N GLY A 32 -29.08 -7.18 22.13
CA GLY A 32 -28.81 -5.76 21.83
C GLY A 32 -27.34 -5.41 21.56
N TYR A 33 -26.43 -6.39 21.55
CA TYR A 33 -25.02 -6.16 21.22
C TYR A 33 -24.81 -5.88 19.73
N LYS A 34 -23.98 -4.88 19.42
CA LYS A 34 -23.59 -4.49 18.05
C LYS A 34 -22.18 -4.96 17.77
N ARG A 35 -22.04 -5.77 16.72
CA ARG A 35 -20.74 -6.28 16.28
C ARG A 35 -19.84 -5.12 15.86
N GLN A 36 -18.60 -5.15 16.34
CA GLN A 36 -17.56 -4.20 15.93
C GLN A 36 -16.72 -4.82 14.82
N GLN A 37 -16.37 -4.04 13.79
CA GLN A 37 -15.42 -4.45 12.75
C GLN A 37 -14.24 -3.47 12.77
N PRO A 38 -12.99 -3.97 12.91
CA PRO A 38 -11.83 -3.12 12.83
C PRO A 38 -11.58 -2.73 11.35
N HIS A 39 -11.29 -1.46 11.10
CA HIS A 39 -10.92 -0.96 9.77
C HIS A 39 -9.49 -0.44 9.83
N PHE A 40 -8.63 -0.98 8.96
CA PHE A 40 -7.21 -0.61 8.91
C PHE A 40 -6.96 0.23 7.66
N GLN A 41 -6.38 1.41 7.84
CA GLN A 41 -5.94 2.27 6.74
C GLN A 41 -4.43 2.44 6.82
N VAL A 42 -3.76 2.23 5.69
CA VAL A 42 -2.36 2.59 5.54
C VAL A 42 -2.31 4.10 5.29
N LEU A 43 -1.42 4.79 6.00
CA LEU A 43 -1.21 6.21 5.77
C LEU A 43 -0.66 6.43 4.35
N VAL A 44 -1.41 7.18 3.53
CA VAL A 44 -1.15 7.36 2.09
C VAL A 44 0.23 7.96 1.81
N GLU A 45 0.74 8.82 2.71
CA GLU A 45 2.06 9.45 2.56
C GLU A 45 3.20 8.42 2.36
N GLN A 46 3.14 7.28 3.06
CA GLN A 46 4.18 6.27 3.00
C GLN A 46 4.13 5.44 1.69
N ILE A 47 2.95 5.28 1.11
CA ILE A 47 2.76 4.61 -0.19
C ILE A 47 3.23 5.52 -1.34
N LEU A 48 2.92 6.82 -1.26
CA LEU A 48 3.33 7.78 -2.29
C LEU A 48 4.86 7.91 -2.37
N GLU A 49 5.56 8.00 -1.22
CA GLU A 49 7.03 8.01 -1.23
C GLU A 49 7.62 6.73 -1.82
N MET A 50 7.11 5.56 -1.41
CA MET A 50 7.62 4.27 -1.92
C MET A 50 7.34 4.10 -3.41
N ARG A 51 6.15 4.51 -3.89
CA ARG A 51 5.77 4.41 -5.30
C ARG A 51 6.55 5.40 -6.16
N LEU A 52 6.74 6.63 -5.70
CA LEU A 52 7.55 7.63 -6.38
C LEU A 52 9.00 7.17 -6.49
N LEU A 53 9.58 6.64 -5.41
CA LEU A 53 10.93 6.06 -5.40
C LEU A 53 11.05 4.85 -6.32
N ALA A 54 10.06 3.96 -6.36
CA ALA A 54 10.07 2.80 -7.26
C ALA A 54 10.02 3.22 -8.74
N LEU A 55 9.25 4.25 -9.08
CA LEU A 55 9.15 4.78 -10.45
C LEU A 55 10.46 5.45 -10.89
N VAL A 56 11.14 6.16 -9.99
CA VAL A 56 12.47 6.75 -10.23
C VAL A 56 13.57 5.69 -10.29
N ALA A 57 13.54 4.68 -9.41
CA ALA A 57 14.53 3.60 -9.36
C ALA A 57 14.44 2.63 -10.54
N CYS A 58 13.26 2.49 -11.16
CA CYS A 58 13.06 1.69 -12.37
C CYS A 58 13.65 2.33 -13.62
N GLY A 59 14.21 3.55 -13.55
CA GLY A 59 14.91 4.16 -14.69
C GLY A 59 14.02 4.50 -15.88
N ALA A 60 12.69 4.41 -15.73
CA ALA A 60 11.72 4.86 -16.73
C ALA A 60 11.73 6.40 -16.78
N GLN A 61 12.79 6.96 -17.36
CA GLN A 61 12.86 8.37 -17.70
C GLN A 61 11.83 8.63 -18.80
N VAL A 62 11.04 9.68 -18.62
CA VAL A 62 10.08 10.26 -19.58
C VAL A 62 10.67 10.39 -21.00
N ARG A 63 12.00 10.38 -21.14
CA ARG A 63 12.75 10.44 -22.39
C ARG A 63 12.64 9.19 -23.28
N ASP A 64 12.34 8.01 -22.73
CA ASP A 64 12.17 6.79 -23.55
C ASP A 64 10.83 6.77 -24.29
N VAL A 65 9.81 7.46 -23.79
CA VAL A 65 8.49 7.50 -24.46
C VAL A 65 8.49 8.44 -25.67
N VAL A 66 9.41 9.40 -25.76
CA VAL A 66 9.43 10.44 -26.81
C VAL A 66 10.46 10.14 -27.91
N ARG A 67 11.32 9.14 -27.72
CA ARG A 67 12.39 8.81 -28.69
C ARG A 67 11.99 7.81 -29.75
N ASP A 68 10.96 7.01 -29.51
CA ASP A 68 10.51 5.98 -30.46
C ASP A 68 9.68 6.55 -31.63
N ASP A 69 9.23 7.82 -31.55
CA ASP A 69 8.43 8.47 -32.59
C ASP A 69 9.24 9.37 -33.57
N LEU A 70 10.56 9.50 -33.38
CA LEU A 70 11.41 10.30 -34.28
C LEU A 70 12.27 9.39 -35.17
N ASP A 71 11.63 8.67 -36.09
CA ASP A 71 12.27 8.16 -37.31
C ASP A 71 12.72 9.36 -38.16
N VAL A 72 13.87 9.94 -37.81
CA VAL A 72 14.58 10.87 -38.70
C VAL A 72 15.23 10.02 -39.79
N GLU A 73 14.46 9.70 -40.83
CA GLU A 73 14.98 9.27 -42.13
C GLU A 73 15.82 10.41 -42.73
N PHE A 74 17.07 10.51 -42.29
CA PHE A 74 18.11 11.22 -43.01
C PHE A 74 19.28 10.27 -43.25
N LEU A 75 19.14 9.43 -44.28
CA LEU A 75 20.31 8.90 -44.96
C LEU A 75 20.03 8.72 -46.45
N GLY A 76 20.70 9.55 -47.27
CA GLY A 76 21.06 9.13 -48.63
C GLY A 76 20.48 9.91 -49.81
N ARG A 77 20.62 11.24 -49.83
CA ARG A 77 21.10 12.02 -51.00
C ARG A 77 21.78 13.30 -50.53
#